data_AF-A0A4V1K105-F1
#
_entry.id   AF-A0A4V1K105-F1
#
_cell.length_a   1.000
_cell.length_b   1.000
_cell.length_c   1.000
_cell.angle_alpha   90.00
_cell.angle_beta   90.00
_cell.angle_gamma   90.00
#
_symmetry.space_group_name_H-M   'P 1'
#
loop_
_entity.id
_entity.type
_entity.pdbx_description
1 polymer ?
#
loop_
_entity_poly.entity_id
_entity_poly.type
_entity_poly.pdbx_seq_one_letter_code
_entity_poly.pdbx_strand_id
1 'polypeptide(L)'
;MTAPTQIDTTSLLTILGVIAAVWALISPTSRLRFRFCTTWVDSVVGISAFLLVHYLVFAPALEQLGLYYSLGPWKWGLDSPSAVYLLLLSTALYFFWRTRFPKLARSRVHVFRELIENLHLTKRYDELVVLVEPQLLKLISLTQQQSWLVRWIDGLDKPKIDLAALLRGESAAPLSAWRKHWRGMLHKVKSWRMARDEASTQAREILLNLVTSPELTVHLAQAHPHFCLKLLETDEAIRSDFITLYIDALLGAPGSRLYVELKNNQNLNGGSRLYLPESNRLLRFFFADAATAVKNGLDAAIGDSVRRRLDEERQLSDKLNEPLGSYQETGRFRCPINSGITLFEIMVHEGIHQGLQDHMWLHYFGDFAEKILKKMSGPPDEEAYQEWPTPFHYLLCRLVSIATDWAEQCAHMDDSEIPQATRSADRFDRHYISKQATKALGSMLEDIIPSEKLSAPFKTYLLEIVIRSYVKLQSDPKMADVASSFLTAVIEGADLLTKVAYRQELRNVFGRLDHLLRGDAFVFKNALDASLP
;
A
#
# COMPACT_ATOMS: atom_id res chain seq x y z
N MET A 1 9.02 -75.49 27.71
CA MET A 1 10.07 -74.57 27.25
C MET A 1 9.37 -73.47 26.47
N THR A 2 9.11 -72.32 27.09
CA THR A 2 8.54 -71.16 26.41
C THR A 2 9.62 -70.53 25.56
N ALA A 3 9.43 -70.46 24.24
CA ALA A 3 10.33 -69.79 23.33
C ALA A 3 10.53 -68.34 23.80
N PRO A 4 11.76 -67.79 23.76
CA PRO A 4 11.97 -66.40 24.11
C PRO A 4 11.20 -65.53 23.10
N THR A 5 10.21 -64.78 23.58
CA THR A 5 9.56 -63.72 22.81
C THR A 5 10.60 -62.69 22.45
N GLN A 6 11.14 -62.78 21.24
CA GLN A 6 12.19 -61.91 20.74
C GLN A 6 11.58 -60.53 20.49
N ILE A 7 12.15 -59.49 21.10
CA ILE A 7 11.72 -58.11 20.89
C ILE A 7 12.14 -57.70 19.48
N ASP A 8 11.17 -57.58 18.57
CA ASP A 8 11.44 -57.16 17.20
C ASP A 8 11.53 -55.64 17.10
N THR A 9 12.76 -55.15 16.97
CA THR A 9 13.08 -53.71 16.84
C THR A 9 13.31 -53.28 15.39
N THR A 10 13.25 -54.21 14.42
CA THR A 10 13.54 -53.89 13.01
C THR A 10 12.56 -52.86 12.45
N SER A 11 11.27 -53.01 12.75
CA SER A 11 10.21 -52.04 12.38
C SER A 11 10.49 -50.62 12.89
N LEU A 12 10.99 -50.50 14.12
CA LEU A 12 11.32 -49.23 14.75
C LEU A 12 12.53 -48.56 14.06
N LEU A 13 13.53 -49.36 13.71
CA LEU A 13 14.76 -48.90 13.04
C LEU A 13 14.48 -48.46 11.59
N THR A 14 13.65 -49.20 10.86
CA THR A 14 13.20 -48.81 9.51
C THR A 14 12.44 -47.50 9.54
N ILE A 15 11.57 -47.28 10.53
CA ILE A 15 10.76 -46.05 10.63
C ILE A 15 11.61 -44.85 11.05
N LEU A 16 12.57 -45.02 11.96
CA LEU A 16 13.58 -44.00 12.26
C LEU A 16 14.38 -43.59 11.02
N GLY A 17 14.77 -44.57 10.19
CA GLY A 17 15.43 -44.34 8.91
C GLY A 17 14.57 -43.53 7.93
N VAL A 18 13.27 -43.86 7.83
CA VAL A 18 12.32 -43.12 6.98
C VAL A 18 12.11 -41.69 7.50
N ILE A 19 11.95 -41.49 8.81
CA ILE A 19 11.80 -40.14 9.40
C ILE A 19 13.05 -39.30 9.13
N ALA A 20 14.25 -39.88 9.30
CA ALA A 20 15.51 -39.19 9.01
C ALA A 20 15.62 -38.81 7.51
N ALA A 21 15.25 -39.72 6.61
CA ALA A 21 15.24 -39.47 5.17
C ALA A 21 14.23 -38.38 4.78
N VAL A 22 13.00 -38.44 5.31
CA VAL A 22 11.98 -37.41 5.08
C VAL A 22 12.45 -36.07 5.63
N TRP A 23 13.03 -36.03 6.84
CA TRP A 23 13.58 -34.80 7.41
C TRP A 23 14.70 -34.22 6.55
N ALA A 24 15.56 -35.07 5.96
CA ALA A 24 16.61 -34.66 5.03
C ALA A 24 16.05 -34.05 3.73
N LEU A 25 14.94 -34.59 3.22
CA LEU A 25 14.22 -34.13 2.02
C LEU A 25 13.39 -32.84 2.22
N ILE A 26 12.99 -32.53 3.45
CA ILE A 26 12.24 -31.32 3.79
C ILE A 26 13.10 -30.07 3.52
N SER A 27 12.55 -29.12 2.77
CA SER A 27 13.22 -27.87 2.41
C SER A 27 13.65 -27.06 3.65
N PRO A 28 14.74 -26.26 3.59
CA PRO A 28 15.14 -25.39 4.71
C PRO A 28 14.01 -24.49 5.20
N THR A 29 13.19 -23.96 4.28
CA THR A 29 12.03 -23.11 4.57
C THR A 29 10.93 -23.83 5.35
N SER A 30 10.68 -25.12 5.07
CA SER A 30 9.68 -25.91 5.79
C SER A 30 10.18 -26.33 7.18
N ARG A 31 11.49 -26.55 7.37
CA ARG A 31 12.10 -26.73 8.70
C ARG A 31 11.95 -25.48 9.57
N LEU A 32 12.15 -24.29 9.00
CA LEU A 32 11.95 -23.02 9.69
C LEU A 32 10.48 -22.82 10.09
N ARG A 33 9.54 -23.16 9.21
CA ARG A 33 8.09 -23.14 9.50
C ARG A 33 7.70 -24.04 10.67
N PHE A 34 8.32 -25.22 10.79
CA PHE A 34 8.05 -26.15 11.89
C PHE A 34 8.37 -25.54 13.26
N ARG A 35 9.43 -24.71 13.36
CA ARG A 35 9.87 -24.11 14.65
C ARG A 35 8.81 -23.22 15.30
N PHE A 36 8.05 -22.45 14.53
CA PHE A 36 7.04 -21.53 15.08
C PHE A 36 5.60 -22.03 14.96
N CYS A 37 5.34 -23.06 14.14
CA CYS A 37 4.00 -23.66 14.01
C CYS A 37 3.73 -24.79 15.02
N THR A 38 4.77 -25.43 15.55
CA THR A 38 4.63 -26.53 16.51
C THR A 38 4.17 -25.99 17.86
N THR A 39 2.95 -26.35 18.24
CA THR A 39 2.34 -26.02 19.51
C THR A 39 2.69 -27.06 20.58
N TRP A 40 2.47 -26.74 21.86
CA TRP A 40 2.61 -27.72 22.93
C TRP A 40 1.70 -28.95 22.74
N VAL A 41 0.52 -28.77 22.13
CA VAL A 41 -0.39 -29.88 21.78
C VAL A 41 0.27 -30.84 20.79
N ASP A 42 0.98 -30.32 19.79
CA ASP A 42 1.71 -31.15 18.82
C ASP A 42 2.81 -31.99 19.52
N SER A 43 3.47 -31.42 20.53
CA SER A 43 4.44 -32.15 21.36
C SER A 43 3.79 -33.24 22.22
N VAL A 44 2.62 -32.97 22.81
CA VAL A 44 1.87 -33.96 23.60
C VAL A 44 1.41 -35.12 22.73
N VAL A 45 0.91 -34.85 21.51
CA VAL A 45 0.53 -35.90 20.55
C VAL A 45 1.74 -36.77 20.20
N GLY A 46 2.89 -36.16 19.90
CA GLY A 46 4.13 -36.89 19.59
C GLY A 46 4.63 -37.75 20.77
N ILE A 47 4.66 -37.19 21.98
CA ILE A 47 5.10 -37.92 23.18
C ILE A 47 4.12 -39.06 23.52
N SER A 48 2.81 -38.80 23.42
CA SER A 48 1.78 -39.81 23.66
C SER A 48 1.90 -40.98 22.68
N ALA A 49 2.04 -40.67 21.38
CA ALA A 49 2.26 -41.68 20.35
C ALA A 49 3.54 -42.49 20.60
N PHE A 50 4.64 -41.81 20.96
CA PHE A 50 5.91 -42.44 21.29
C PHE A 50 5.81 -43.41 22.48
N LEU A 51 5.18 -42.97 23.57
CA LEU A 51 4.95 -43.79 24.76
C LEU A 51 4.07 -45.00 24.44
N LEU A 52 3.03 -44.82 23.62
CA LEU A 52 2.13 -45.90 23.25
C LEU A 52 2.81 -46.94 22.35
N VAL A 53 3.66 -46.50 21.41
CA VAL A 53 4.50 -47.40 20.62
C VAL A 53 5.45 -48.21 21.50
N HIS A 54 6.13 -47.56 22.46
CA HIS A 54 7.03 -48.27 23.38
C HIS A 54 6.28 -49.23 24.30
N TYR A 55 5.10 -48.84 24.78
CA TYR A 55 4.24 -49.72 25.58
C TYR A 55 3.84 -51.01 24.82
N LEU A 56 3.52 -50.89 23.52
CA LEU A 56 3.15 -52.02 22.68
C LEU A 56 4.35 -52.92 22.29
N VAL A 57 5.52 -52.32 22.02
CA VAL A 57 6.74 -53.07 21.67
C VAL A 57 7.30 -53.83 22.87
N PHE A 58 7.27 -53.23 24.07
CA PHE A 58 7.75 -53.85 25.30
C PHE A 58 6.68 -54.64 26.07
N ALA A 59 5.50 -54.87 25.47
CA ALA A 59 4.41 -55.64 26.08
C ALA A 59 4.87 -57.00 26.66
N PRO A 60 5.68 -57.84 25.97
CA PRO A 60 6.13 -59.13 26.50
C PRO A 60 7.02 -58.99 27.76
N ALA A 61 7.79 -57.91 27.87
CA ALA A 61 8.62 -57.64 29.04
C ALA A 61 7.77 -57.10 30.20
N LEU A 62 6.77 -56.26 29.91
CA LEU A 62 5.84 -55.72 30.91
C LEU A 62 4.92 -56.80 31.50
N GLU A 63 4.57 -57.82 30.71
CA GLU A 63 3.84 -59.00 31.20
C GLU A 63 4.66 -59.79 32.22
N GLN A 64 5.96 -59.97 31.99
CA GLN A 64 6.86 -60.65 32.93
C GLN A 64 7.06 -59.87 34.24
N LEU A 65 6.95 -58.54 34.20
CA LEU A 65 7.05 -57.65 35.36
C LEU A 65 5.71 -57.44 36.10
N GLY A 66 4.61 -58.01 35.61
CA GLY A 66 3.27 -57.85 36.18
C GLY A 66 2.68 -56.44 36.05
N LEU A 67 3.26 -55.60 35.18
CA LEU A 67 2.87 -54.21 34.95
C LEU A 67 2.03 -54.02 33.67
N TYR A 68 1.68 -55.12 33.00
CA TYR A 68 0.90 -55.10 31.78
C TYR A 68 -0.60 -54.97 32.08
N TYR A 69 -1.25 -54.01 31.41
CA TYR A 69 -2.69 -53.80 31.50
C TYR A 69 -3.28 -54.01 30.11
N SER A 70 -3.95 -55.14 29.91
CA SER A 70 -4.60 -55.46 28.65
C SER A 70 -5.74 -54.47 28.38
N LEU A 71 -5.63 -53.72 27.28
CA LEU A 71 -6.67 -52.78 26.81
C LEU A 71 -7.86 -53.50 26.14
N GLY A 72 -8.05 -54.80 26.40
CA GLY A 72 -9.09 -55.64 25.82
C GLY A 72 -8.61 -56.43 24.59
N PRO A 73 -9.42 -57.39 24.10
CA PRO A 73 -9.07 -58.18 22.92
C PRO A 73 -9.01 -57.27 21.68
N TRP A 74 -7.96 -57.41 20.88
CA TRP A 74 -7.78 -56.68 19.63
C TRP A 74 -9.00 -56.91 18.72
N LYS A 75 -9.86 -55.91 18.59
CA LYS A 75 -10.98 -55.94 17.66
C LYS A 75 -10.44 -55.65 16.26
N TRP A 76 -10.86 -56.45 15.29
CA TRP A 76 -10.55 -56.32 13.84
C TRP A 76 -9.23 -56.93 13.36
N GLY A 77 -8.67 -57.92 14.07
CA GLY A 77 -7.53 -58.70 13.56
C GLY A 77 -6.19 -57.96 13.53
N LEU A 78 -6.08 -56.85 14.26
CA LEU A 78 -4.83 -56.12 14.46
C LEU A 78 -3.94 -56.86 15.47
N ASP A 79 -2.71 -57.18 15.08
CA ASP A 79 -1.65 -57.63 15.98
C ASP A 79 -0.83 -56.44 16.51
N SER A 80 -0.06 -56.63 17.58
CA SER A 80 0.76 -55.56 18.19
C SER A 80 1.68 -54.85 17.17
N PRO A 81 2.35 -55.57 16.24
CA PRO A 81 3.12 -54.94 15.16
C PRO A 81 2.30 -54.06 14.20
N SER A 82 1.12 -54.51 13.75
CA SER A 82 0.27 -53.71 12.85
C SER A 82 -0.32 -52.49 13.55
N ALA A 83 -0.60 -52.58 14.85
CA ALA A 83 -1.05 -51.44 15.64
C ALA A 83 0.04 -50.36 15.77
N VAL A 84 1.29 -50.77 16.02
CA VAL A 84 2.45 -49.85 16.03
C VAL A 84 2.60 -49.17 14.68
N TYR A 85 2.48 -49.92 13.58
CA TYR A 85 2.55 -49.35 12.22
C TYR A 85 1.45 -48.32 11.95
N LEU A 86 0.18 -48.63 12.26
CA LEU A 86 -0.94 -47.71 12.06
C LEU A 86 -0.81 -46.44 12.91
N LEU A 87 -0.30 -46.57 14.14
CA LEU A 87 -0.10 -45.43 15.02
C LEU A 87 0.97 -44.49 14.47
N LEU A 88 2.08 -45.05 13.98
CA LEU A 88 3.15 -44.28 13.34
C LEU A 88 2.69 -43.65 12.02
N LEU A 89 1.92 -44.36 11.20
CA LEU A 89 1.31 -43.82 9.98
C LEU A 89 0.35 -42.67 10.29
N SER A 90 -0.50 -42.81 11.31
CA SER A 90 -1.43 -41.77 11.76
C SER A 90 -0.69 -40.52 12.26
N THR A 91 0.37 -40.71 13.05
CA THR A 91 1.24 -39.60 13.48
C THR A 91 1.94 -38.93 12.29
N ALA A 92 2.43 -39.69 11.32
CA ALA A 92 3.04 -39.14 10.10
C ALA A 92 2.02 -38.33 9.27
N LEU A 93 0.81 -38.85 9.09
CA LEU A 93 -0.28 -38.18 8.37
C LEU A 93 -0.72 -36.89 9.09
N TYR A 94 -0.79 -36.93 10.42
CA TYR A 94 -1.07 -35.75 11.26
C TYR A 94 -0.03 -34.65 11.04
N PHE A 95 1.26 -34.97 11.14
CA PHE A 95 2.33 -33.98 10.92
C PHE A 95 2.39 -33.51 9.46
N PHE A 96 2.13 -34.38 8.48
CA PHE A 96 2.04 -34.00 7.08
C PHE A 96 0.90 -33.01 6.81
N TRP A 97 -0.28 -33.25 7.38
CA TRP A 97 -1.40 -32.32 7.27
C TRP A 97 -1.10 -30.99 7.98
N ARG A 98 -0.47 -31.06 9.15
CA ARG A 98 -0.08 -29.90 9.96
C ARG A 98 0.94 -29.01 9.25
N THR A 99 1.92 -29.57 8.55
CA THR A 99 2.93 -28.82 7.79
C THR A 99 2.36 -28.18 6.52
N ARG A 100 1.26 -28.71 5.97
CA ARG A 100 0.55 -28.15 4.81
C ARG A 100 -0.26 -26.89 5.14
N PHE A 101 -0.76 -26.78 6.38
CA PHE A 101 -1.50 -25.61 6.86
C PHE A 101 -0.83 -24.97 8.08
N PRO A 102 0.38 -24.41 7.93
CA PRO A 102 1.09 -23.78 9.02
C PRO A 102 0.29 -22.56 9.51
N LYS A 103 -0.07 -22.53 10.80
CA LYS A 103 -0.71 -21.39 11.43
C LYS A 103 0.17 -20.93 12.59
N LEU A 104 0.58 -19.66 12.58
CA LEU A 104 1.44 -19.07 13.61
C LEU A 104 0.85 -19.27 15.00
N ALA A 105 1.53 -20.01 15.88
CA ALA A 105 1.06 -20.19 17.25
C ALA A 105 1.27 -18.88 18.03
N ARG A 106 0.25 -18.44 18.80
CA ARG A 106 0.34 -17.20 19.60
C ARG A 106 1.51 -17.21 20.59
N SER A 107 1.82 -18.38 21.17
CA SER A 107 2.94 -18.56 22.10
C SER A 107 4.32 -18.56 21.43
N ARG A 108 4.39 -18.56 20.09
CA ARG A 108 5.63 -18.62 19.32
C ARG A 108 5.85 -17.38 18.45
N VAL A 109 5.07 -16.31 18.66
CA VAL A 109 5.25 -15.04 17.93
C VAL A 109 6.67 -14.49 18.15
N HIS A 110 7.24 -14.65 19.35
CA HIS A 110 8.61 -14.27 19.64
C HIS A 110 9.64 -15.01 18.77
N VAL A 111 9.53 -16.34 18.66
CA VAL A 111 10.41 -17.15 17.79
C VAL A 111 10.27 -16.76 16.32
N PHE A 112 9.05 -16.41 15.91
CA PHE A 112 8.78 -15.92 14.56
C PHE A 112 9.39 -14.53 14.32
N ARG A 113 9.35 -13.65 15.31
CA ARG A 113 10.02 -12.34 15.28
C ARG A 113 11.53 -12.49 15.13
N GLU A 114 12.18 -13.29 15.98
CA GLU A 114 13.63 -13.55 15.90
C GLU A 114 14.02 -14.09 14.52
N LEU A 115 13.19 -14.94 13.94
CA LEU A 115 13.42 -15.46 12.59
C LEU A 115 13.33 -14.36 11.53
N ILE A 116 12.33 -13.47 11.60
CA ILE A 116 12.19 -12.35 10.68
C ILE A 116 13.38 -11.40 10.83
N GLU A 117 13.78 -11.06 12.06
CA GLU A 117 14.94 -10.19 12.31
C GLU A 117 16.23 -10.80 11.74
N ASN A 118 16.46 -12.10 11.94
CA ASN A 118 17.61 -12.78 11.35
C ASN A 118 17.57 -12.79 9.80
N LEU A 119 16.41 -13.02 9.20
CA LEU A 119 16.27 -12.99 7.73
C LEU A 119 16.44 -11.58 7.17
N HIS A 120 15.96 -10.58 7.91
CA HIS A 120 16.14 -9.17 7.58
C HIS A 120 17.62 -8.77 7.65
N LEU A 121 18.32 -9.10 8.74
CA LEU A 121 19.76 -8.86 8.92
C LEU A 121 20.61 -9.59 7.87
N THR A 122 20.22 -10.80 7.48
CA THR A 122 20.92 -11.58 6.45
C THR A 122 20.51 -11.25 5.01
N LYS A 123 19.64 -10.23 4.82
CA LYS A 123 19.13 -9.77 3.52
C LYS A 123 18.45 -10.86 2.68
N ARG A 124 17.87 -11.88 3.33
CA ARG A 124 17.14 -12.98 2.68
C ARG A 124 15.67 -12.64 2.51
N TYR A 125 15.39 -11.59 1.75
CA TYR A 125 14.06 -11.01 1.65
C TYR A 125 13.03 -11.94 0.98
N ASP A 126 13.42 -12.73 -0.02
CA ASP A 126 12.52 -13.70 -0.65
C ASP A 126 12.05 -14.79 0.33
N GLU A 127 12.97 -15.32 1.13
CA GLU A 127 12.65 -16.30 2.17
C GLU A 127 11.71 -15.68 3.23
N LEU A 128 11.93 -14.41 3.57
CA LEU A 128 11.07 -13.65 4.48
C LEU A 128 9.65 -13.54 3.93
N VAL A 129 9.45 -13.15 2.68
CA VAL A 129 8.10 -13.03 2.07
C VAL A 129 7.38 -14.37 2.10
N VAL A 130 8.06 -15.44 1.69
CA VAL A 130 7.50 -16.80 1.68
C VAL A 130 7.06 -17.24 3.08
N LEU A 131 7.71 -16.76 4.14
CA LEU A 131 7.36 -17.08 5.52
C LEU A 131 6.25 -16.18 6.07
N VAL A 132 6.27 -14.89 5.75
CA VAL A 132 5.34 -13.88 6.30
C VAL A 132 4.00 -13.90 5.58
N GLU A 133 3.98 -14.00 4.26
CA GLU A 133 2.75 -13.87 3.45
C GLU A 133 1.60 -14.78 3.93
N PRO A 134 1.80 -16.09 4.19
CA PRO A 134 0.73 -16.95 4.67
C PRO A 134 0.24 -16.62 6.09
N GLN A 135 1.05 -15.92 6.88
CA GLN A 135 0.75 -15.57 8.28
C GLN A 135 0.24 -14.13 8.43
N LEU A 136 0.30 -13.31 7.39
CA LEU A 136 0.03 -11.88 7.45
C LEU A 136 -1.37 -11.57 8.03
N LEU A 137 -2.42 -12.20 7.51
CA LEU A 137 -3.79 -12.03 8.02
C LEU A 137 -3.89 -12.38 9.51
N LYS A 138 -3.13 -13.39 9.97
CA LYS A 138 -3.10 -13.76 11.37
C LYS A 138 -2.38 -12.71 12.21
N LEU A 139 -1.26 -12.16 11.75
CA LEU A 139 -0.56 -11.06 12.43
C LEU A 139 -1.48 -9.84 12.58
N ILE A 140 -2.19 -9.45 11.53
CA ILE A 140 -3.16 -8.35 11.55
C ILE A 140 -4.30 -8.64 12.55
N SER A 141 -4.83 -9.86 12.55
CA SER A 141 -5.87 -10.24 13.52
C SER A 141 -5.39 -10.22 14.98
N LEU A 142 -4.07 -10.36 15.21
CA LEU A 142 -3.49 -10.30 16.54
C LEU A 142 -3.35 -8.84 17.03
N THR A 143 -3.06 -7.89 16.13
CA THR A 143 -2.93 -6.47 16.50
C THR A 143 -4.27 -5.78 16.76
N GLN A 144 -5.34 -6.18 16.08
CA GLN A 144 -6.68 -5.59 16.24
C GLN A 144 -7.41 -6.02 17.53
N GLN A 145 -6.94 -7.03 18.27
CA GLN A 145 -7.57 -7.51 19.50
C GLN A 145 -7.23 -6.68 20.75
N GLN A 146 -7.43 -5.36 20.73
CA GLN A 146 -7.51 -4.59 21.98
C GLN A 146 -8.89 -4.76 22.62
N SER A 147 -8.99 -5.70 23.55
CA SER A 147 -10.27 -6.06 24.17
C SER A 147 -10.75 -5.00 25.16
N TRP A 148 -12.00 -4.55 24.99
CA TRP A 148 -12.86 -3.80 25.94
C TRP A 148 -12.73 -4.19 27.42
N LEU A 149 -12.25 -5.41 27.72
CA LEU A 149 -11.98 -5.92 29.06
C LEU A 149 -10.76 -5.27 29.74
N VAL A 150 -9.79 -4.71 29.01
CA VAL A 150 -8.67 -3.95 29.59
C VAL A 150 -9.21 -2.68 30.25
N ARG A 151 -10.10 -1.95 29.57
CA ARG A 151 -10.83 -0.81 30.15
C ARG A 151 -11.66 -1.20 31.39
N TRP A 152 -12.19 -2.42 31.42
CA TRP A 152 -13.01 -2.92 32.53
C TRP A 152 -12.18 -3.33 33.76
N ILE A 153 -11.02 -3.96 33.54
CA ILE A 153 -10.08 -4.34 34.60
C ILE A 153 -9.40 -3.10 35.20
N ASP A 154 -9.01 -2.13 34.37
CA ASP A 154 -8.49 -0.83 34.85
C ASP A 154 -9.54 -0.03 35.64
N GLY A 155 -10.83 -0.26 35.37
CA GLY A 155 -11.93 0.28 36.16
C GLY A 155 -12.10 -0.38 37.53
N LEU A 156 -11.69 -1.65 37.68
CA LEU A 156 -11.84 -2.43 38.91
C LEU A 156 -10.61 -2.36 39.83
N ASP A 157 -9.42 -2.11 39.29
CA ASP A 157 -8.15 -2.09 40.03
C ASP A 157 -7.76 -0.68 40.53
N LYS A 158 -8.63 0.33 40.39
CA LYS A 158 -8.41 1.64 41.04
C LYS A 158 -8.52 1.45 42.56
N PRO A 159 -7.43 1.61 43.35
CA PRO A 159 -7.60 1.72 44.78
C PRO A 159 -8.38 3.03 45.02
N LYS A 160 -9.56 2.93 45.66
CA LYS A 160 -10.16 4.09 46.32
C LYS A 160 -9.23 4.47 47.46
N ILE A 161 -8.19 5.24 47.14
CA ILE A 161 -7.38 5.93 48.15
C ILE A 161 -8.23 7.11 48.58
N ASP A 162 -8.87 6.98 49.73
CA ASP A 162 -9.51 8.10 50.39
C ASP A 162 -8.39 8.98 50.96
N LEU A 163 -7.95 9.96 50.16
CA LEU A 163 -6.88 10.90 50.49
C LEU A 163 -7.17 11.62 51.83
N ALA A 164 -8.45 11.79 52.16
CA ALA A 164 -8.90 12.43 53.40
C ALA A 164 -8.72 11.55 54.65
N ALA A 165 -8.69 10.22 54.51
CA ALA A 165 -8.39 9.30 55.60
C ALA A 165 -6.87 9.19 55.84
N LEU A 166 -6.09 9.25 54.75
CA LEU A 166 -4.62 9.22 54.77
C LEU A 166 -3.99 10.48 55.38
N LEU A 167 -4.58 11.66 55.12
CA LEU A 167 -4.18 12.93 55.75
C LEU A 167 -4.58 13.02 57.23
N ARG A 168 -5.48 12.15 57.71
CA ARG A 168 -5.91 12.08 59.12
C ARG A 168 -5.14 11.05 59.96
N GLY A 169 -4.19 10.32 59.37
CA GLY A 169 -3.33 9.38 60.09
C GLY A 169 -3.99 8.06 60.49
N GLU A 170 -5.16 7.72 59.94
CA GLU A 170 -5.84 6.45 60.23
C GLU A 170 -5.30 5.31 59.37
N SER A 171 -5.08 4.14 59.98
CA SER A 171 -4.63 2.95 59.27
C SER A 171 -5.76 2.33 58.45
N ALA A 172 -5.48 2.02 57.18
CA ALA A 172 -6.44 1.49 56.24
C ALA A 172 -7.07 0.17 56.74
N ALA A 173 -8.41 0.08 56.67
CA ALA A 173 -9.18 -1.08 57.11
C ALA A 173 -8.70 -2.40 56.45
N PRO A 174 -8.71 -3.54 57.18
CA PRO A 174 -8.21 -4.81 56.66
C PRO A 174 -9.07 -5.30 55.49
N LEU A 175 -8.40 -5.54 54.36
CA LEU A 175 -9.01 -6.06 53.13
C LEU A 175 -9.57 -7.48 53.35
N SER A 176 -10.82 -7.70 52.92
CA SER A 176 -11.53 -8.98 53.07
C SER A 176 -10.82 -10.17 52.40
N ALA A 177 -10.87 -11.35 53.04
CA ALA A 177 -10.24 -12.58 52.56
C ALA A 177 -10.71 -13.01 51.14
N TRP A 178 -11.95 -12.67 50.79
CA TRP A 178 -12.52 -12.86 49.45
C TRP A 178 -11.76 -12.05 48.37
N ARG A 179 -11.39 -10.79 48.65
CA ARG A 179 -10.56 -9.98 47.72
C ARG A 179 -9.13 -10.51 47.56
N LYS A 180 -8.58 -11.25 48.55
CA LYS A 180 -7.28 -11.92 48.41
C LYS A 180 -7.38 -13.13 47.48
N HIS A 181 -8.44 -13.93 47.60
CA HIS A 181 -8.65 -15.10 46.74
C HIS A 181 -8.92 -14.70 45.28
N TRP A 182 -9.75 -13.67 45.06
CA TRP A 182 -9.99 -13.10 43.74
C TRP A 182 -8.73 -12.47 43.12
N ARG A 183 -7.86 -11.85 43.92
CA ARG A 183 -6.55 -11.35 43.44
C ARG A 183 -5.63 -12.47 42.95
N GLY A 184 -5.61 -13.64 43.59
CA GLY A 184 -4.82 -14.78 43.13
C GLY A 184 -5.30 -15.33 41.78
N MET A 185 -6.62 -15.40 41.57
CA MET A 185 -7.23 -15.80 40.31
C MET A 185 -7.06 -14.72 39.22
N LEU A 186 -7.25 -13.43 39.58
CA LEU A 186 -6.99 -12.28 38.72
C LEU A 186 -5.52 -12.19 38.32
N HIS A 187 -4.56 -12.54 39.19
CA HIS A 187 -3.14 -12.56 38.86
C HIS A 187 -2.79 -13.67 37.85
N LYS A 188 -3.41 -14.86 37.94
CA LYS A 188 -3.24 -15.92 36.93
C LYS A 188 -3.88 -15.54 35.59
N VAL A 189 -5.04 -14.87 35.62
CA VAL A 189 -5.67 -14.32 34.42
C VAL A 189 -4.86 -13.15 33.84
N LYS A 190 -4.26 -12.31 34.69
CA LYS A 190 -3.38 -11.20 34.33
C LYS A 190 -2.08 -11.71 33.72
N SER A 191 -1.42 -12.72 34.29
CA SER A 191 -0.21 -13.31 33.71
C SER A 191 -0.49 -14.02 32.38
N TRP A 192 -1.62 -14.73 32.26
CA TRP A 192 -2.05 -15.33 30.99
C TRP A 192 -2.45 -14.28 29.93
N ARG A 193 -2.94 -13.10 30.35
CA ARG A 193 -3.23 -11.96 29.46
C ARG A 193 -2.01 -11.08 29.17
N MET A 194 -1.01 -10.99 30.04
CA MET A 194 0.26 -10.30 29.76
C MET A 194 1.01 -11.01 28.63
N ALA A 195 1.03 -12.34 28.62
CA ALA A 195 1.52 -13.11 27.47
C ALA A 195 0.68 -12.89 26.18
N ARG A 196 -0.59 -12.47 26.33
CA ARG A 196 -1.50 -12.16 25.22
C ARG A 196 -1.27 -10.74 24.67
N ASP A 197 -0.93 -9.80 25.54
CA ASP A 197 -0.50 -8.44 25.20
C ASP A 197 0.88 -8.45 24.55
N GLU A 198 1.80 -9.27 25.08
CA GLU A 198 3.14 -9.47 24.52
C GLU A 198 3.10 -10.00 23.07
N ALA A 199 2.27 -11.00 22.78
CA ALA A 199 2.11 -11.51 21.41
C ALA A 199 1.50 -10.48 20.45
N SER A 200 0.61 -9.60 20.95
CA SER A 200 0.03 -8.49 20.18
C SER A 200 1.09 -7.43 19.88
N THR A 201 1.85 -7.02 20.89
CA THR A 201 2.95 -6.06 20.78
C THR A 201 4.03 -6.57 19.81
N GLN A 202 4.45 -7.82 19.95
CA GLN A 202 5.42 -8.44 19.03
C GLN A 202 4.88 -8.55 17.60
N ALA A 203 3.60 -8.86 17.40
CA ALA A 203 3.01 -8.87 16.06
C ALA A 203 2.98 -7.47 15.44
N ARG A 204 2.70 -6.43 16.25
CA ARG A 204 2.76 -5.03 15.82
C ARG A 204 4.18 -4.61 15.46
N GLU A 205 5.17 -4.96 16.27
CA GLU A 205 6.59 -4.69 15.99
C GLU A 205 7.06 -5.39 14.71
N ILE A 206 6.64 -6.62 14.47
CA ILE A 206 6.90 -7.33 13.22
C ILE A 206 6.34 -6.51 12.04
N LEU A 207 5.06 -6.13 12.09
CA LEU A 207 4.42 -5.38 11.00
C LEU A 207 5.08 -4.02 10.77
N LEU A 208 5.44 -3.32 11.86
CA LEU A 208 6.19 -2.07 11.79
C LEU A 208 7.55 -2.28 11.12
N ASN A 209 8.35 -3.25 11.56
CA ASN A 209 9.67 -3.52 10.97
C ASN A 209 9.62 -3.89 9.49
N LEU A 210 8.57 -4.61 9.07
CA LEU A 210 8.36 -4.96 7.66
C LEU A 210 8.10 -3.74 6.77
N VAL A 211 7.50 -2.71 7.35
CA VAL A 211 7.03 -1.52 6.64
C VAL A 211 7.99 -0.35 6.75
N THR A 212 8.71 -0.22 7.87
CA THR A 212 9.62 0.90 8.10
C THR A 212 10.98 0.70 7.46
N SER A 213 11.34 -0.53 7.05
CA SER A 213 12.64 -0.81 6.44
C SER A 213 12.68 -0.37 4.96
N PRO A 214 13.52 0.63 4.59
CA PRO A 214 13.57 1.12 3.22
C PRO A 214 14.17 0.09 2.26
N GLU A 215 15.26 -0.57 2.63
CA GLU A 215 15.91 -1.60 1.79
C GLU A 215 14.97 -2.76 1.48
N LEU A 216 14.21 -3.22 2.48
CA LEU A 216 13.20 -4.26 2.29
C LEU A 216 12.10 -3.76 1.36
N THR A 217 11.57 -2.55 1.58
CA THR A 217 10.50 -1.98 0.76
C THR A 217 10.90 -1.87 -0.72
N VAL A 218 12.14 -1.43 -0.99
CA VAL A 218 12.67 -1.36 -2.36
C VAL A 218 12.72 -2.74 -3.01
N HIS A 219 13.22 -3.75 -2.30
CA HIS A 219 13.26 -5.12 -2.80
C HIS A 219 11.85 -5.68 -3.04
N LEU A 220 10.93 -5.49 -2.09
CA LEU A 220 9.56 -5.97 -2.20
C LEU A 220 8.79 -5.31 -3.35
N ALA A 221 9.02 -4.02 -3.61
CA ALA A 221 8.40 -3.31 -4.72
C ALA A 221 8.77 -3.89 -6.09
N GLN A 222 9.98 -4.42 -6.23
CA GLN A 222 10.45 -5.03 -7.47
C GLN A 222 10.07 -6.50 -7.59
N ALA A 223 10.32 -7.29 -6.54
CA ALA A 223 10.19 -8.75 -6.58
C ALA A 223 8.79 -9.26 -6.21
N HIS A 224 8.12 -8.62 -5.23
CA HIS A 224 6.84 -9.07 -4.67
C HIS A 224 5.81 -7.93 -4.56
N PRO A 225 5.50 -7.19 -5.63
CA PRO A 225 4.66 -5.98 -5.56
C PRO A 225 3.24 -6.27 -5.02
N HIS A 226 2.68 -7.44 -5.30
CA HIS A 226 1.36 -7.82 -4.80
C HIS A 226 1.34 -8.17 -3.30
N PHE A 227 2.48 -8.54 -2.72
CA PHE A 227 2.59 -8.71 -1.28
C PHE A 227 2.49 -7.35 -0.57
N CYS A 228 3.10 -6.30 -1.13
CA CYS A 228 2.99 -4.94 -0.61
C CYS A 228 1.54 -4.43 -0.59
N LEU A 229 0.70 -4.82 -1.56
CA LEU A 229 -0.73 -4.46 -1.55
C LEU A 229 -1.43 -5.01 -0.30
N LYS A 230 -1.13 -6.25 0.09
CA LYS A 230 -1.68 -6.85 1.33
C LYS A 230 -1.18 -6.13 2.59
N LEU A 231 0.02 -5.57 2.56
CA LEU A 231 0.54 -4.74 3.66
C LEU A 231 -0.19 -3.39 3.73
N LEU A 232 -0.51 -2.78 2.59
CA LEU A 232 -1.28 -1.53 2.51
C LEU A 232 -2.72 -1.67 3.03
N GLU A 233 -3.28 -2.87 3.04
CA GLU A 233 -4.59 -3.18 3.67
C GLU A 233 -4.53 -3.20 5.21
N THR A 234 -3.35 -3.04 5.82
CA THR A 234 -3.14 -3.05 7.28
C THR A 234 -3.36 -1.65 7.89
N ASP A 235 -3.36 -1.55 9.23
CA ASP A 235 -3.66 -0.34 10.04
C ASP A 235 -3.05 0.97 9.50
N GLU A 236 -3.81 2.06 9.63
CA GLU A 236 -3.62 3.37 9.00
C GLU A 236 -2.30 4.04 9.38
N ALA A 237 -1.86 3.92 10.64
CA ALA A 237 -0.59 4.49 11.10
C ALA A 237 0.66 3.80 10.52
N ILE A 238 0.51 2.56 10.03
CA ILE A 238 1.59 1.82 9.37
C ILE A 238 1.62 2.19 7.88
N ARG A 239 0.49 2.58 7.31
CA ARG A 239 0.30 2.79 5.88
C ARG A 239 0.92 4.07 5.33
N SER A 240 0.91 5.19 6.07
CA SER A 240 1.33 6.51 5.56
C SER A 240 2.81 6.57 5.17
N ASP A 241 3.69 5.98 6.00
CA ASP A 241 5.12 5.99 5.72
C ASP A 241 5.46 4.92 4.68
N PHE A 242 4.74 3.78 4.72
CA PHE A 242 4.93 2.69 3.77
C PHE A 242 4.60 3.09 2.35
N ILE A 243 3.44 3.70 2.13
CA ILE A 243 2.95 4.03 0.78
C ILE A 243 3.92 5.00 0.10
N THR A 244 4.45 5.96 0.85
CA THR A 244 5.47 6.90 0.39
C THR A 244 6.73 6.16 -0.07
N LEU A 245 7.30 5.30 0.77
CA LEU A 245 8.49 4.50 0.42
C LEU A 245 8.22 3.53 -0.75
N TYR A 246 7.02 2.95 -0.80
CA TYR A 246 6.63 1.97 -1.80
C TYR A 246 6.43 2.60 -3.18
N ILE A 247 5.69 3.71 -3.26
CA ILE A 247 5.52 4.47 -4.50
C ILE A 247 6.86 4.99 -4.98
N ASP A 248 7.70 5.48 -4.07
CA ASP A 248 9.04 5.94 -4.43
C ASP A 248 9.89 4.81 -5.04
N ALA A 249 9.90 3.64 -4.41
CA ALA A 249 10.59 2.46 -4.91
C ALA A 249 10.06 1.98 -6.27
N LEU A 250 8.74 2.01 -6.47
CA LEU A 250 8.12 1.64 -7.75
C LEU A 250 8.51 2.60 -8.87
N LEU A 251 8.50 3.91 -8.62
CA LEU A 251 8.88 4.95 -9.58
C LEU A 251 10.39 4.94 -9.85
N GLY A 252 11.21 4.67 -8.85
CA GLY A 252 12.67 4.59 -8.97
C GLY A 252 13.18 3.38 -9.77
N ALA A 253 12.31 2.41 -10.09
CA ALA A 253 12.66 1.20 -10.82
C ALA A 253 11.89 1.11 -12.15
N PRO A 254 12.46 1.57 -13.29
CA PRO A 254 11.82 1.50 -14.61
C PRO A 254 11.42 0.09 -15.09
N GLY A 255 12.02 -0.95 -14.50
CA GLY A 255 11.65 -2.35 -14.74
C GLY A 255 10.54 -2.89 -13.84
N SER A 256 9.99 -2.08 -12.94
CA SER A 256 8.96 -2.52 -12.00
C SER A 256 7.65 -2.84 -12.71
N ARG A 257 6.80 -3.62 -12.03
CA ARG A 257 5.49 -3.99 -12.57
C ARG A 257 4.60 -2.78 -12.88
N LEU A 258 4.79 -1.67 -12.14
CA LEU A 258 4.09 -0.42 -12.37
C LEU A 258 4.27 0.10 -13.80
N TYR A 259 5.50 0.17 -14.29
CA TYR A 259 5.80 0.65 -15.64
C TYR A 259 5.21 -0.25 -16.73
N VAL A 260 5.18 -1.57 -16.49
CA VAL A 260 4.53 -2.52 -17.39
C VAL A 260 3.02 -2.28 -17.46
N GLU A 261 2.37 -2.08 -16.31
CA GLU A 261 0.93 -1.79 -16.27
C GLU A 261 0.61 -0.43 -16.91
N LEU A 262 1.39 0.62 -16.63
CA LEU A 262 1.21 1.95 -17.25
C LEU A 262 1.41 1.91 -18.77
N LYS A 263 2.45 1.23 -19.26
CA LYS A 263 2.71 1.12 -20.70
C LYS A 263 1.57 0.39 -21.43
N ASN A 264 1.01 -0.63 -20.82
CA ASN A 264 -0.10 -1.39 -21.39
C ASN A 264 -1.46 -0.74 -21.17
N ASN A 265 -1.53 0.32 -20.35
CA ASN A 265 -2.75 1.06 -20.09
C ASN A 265 -2.88 2.30 -20.97
N GLN A 266 -3.34 2.12 -22.20
CA GLN A 266 -3.52 3.20 -23.17
C GLN A 266 -4.96 3.28 -23.71
N ASN A 267 -5.83 2.37 -23.28
CA ASN A 267 -7.23 2.33 -23.73
C ASN A 267 -8.05 3.35 -22.95
N LEU A 268 -8.96 4.04 -23.63
CA LEU A 268 -9.84 5.04 -23.03
C LEU A 268 -11.20 4.44 -22.64
N ASN A 269 -11.82 5.05 -21.64
CA ASN A 269 -13.15 4.72 -21.12
C ASN A 269 -14.00 6.00 -20.94
N GLY A 270 -14.26 6.71 -22.04
CA GLY A 270 -15.07 7.94 -22.08
C GLY A 270 -14.28 9.22 -21.85
N GLY A 271 -14.32 10.14 -22.82
CA GLY A 271 -13.45 11.33 -22.83
C GLY A 271 -11.97 10.92 -22.82
N SER A 272 -11.18 11.54 -21.94
CA SER A 272 -9.76 11.22 -21.72
C SER A 272 -9.50 10.24 -20.58
N ARG A 273 -10.55 9.68 -19.95
CA ARG A 273 -10.40 8.70 -18.85
C ARG A 273 -9.71 7.44 -19.35
N LEU A 274 -8.66 7.00 -18.67
CA LEU A 274 -7.99 5.72 -18.94
C LEU A 274 -8.79 4.54 -18.36
N TYR A 275 -8.90 3.46 -19.12
CA TYR A 275 -9.57 2.23 -18.68
C TYR A 275 -8.72 1.49 -17.64
N LEU A 276 -9.32 0.90 -16.60
CA LEU A 276 -8.60 0.10 -15.60
C LEU A 276 -8.96 -1.39 -15.71
N PRO A 277 -8.25 -2.17 -16.58
CA PRO A 277 -8.54 -3.59 -16.74
C PRO A 277 -8.19 -4.39 -15.49
N GLU A 278 -8.87 -5.53 -15.29
CA GLU A 278 -8.63 -6.40 -14.13
C GLU A 278 -7.20 -6.95 -14.05
N SER A 279 -6.52 -7.04 -15.19
CA SER A 279 -5.12 -7.45 -15.28
C SER A 279 -4.14 -6.46 -14.64
N ASN A 280 -4.52 -5.19 -14.53
CA ASN A 280 -3.70 -4.13 -13.94
C ASN A 280 -3.95 -4.08 -12.43
N ARG A 281 -3.38 -5.05 -11.72
CA ARG A 281 -3.64 -5.25 -10.29
C ARG A 281 -3.13 -4.09 -9.43
N LEU A 282 -2.00 -3.46 -9.79
CA LEU A 282 -1.47 -2.32 -9.05
C LEU A 282 -2.33 -1.08 -9.30
N LEU A 283 -2.54 -0.72 -10.57
CA LEU A 283 -3.31 0.48 -10.91
C LEU A 283 -4.75 0.38 -10.37
N ARG A 284 -5.38 -0.79 -10.49
CA ARG A 284 -6.72 -0.99 -9.95
C ARG A 284 -6.76 -0.90 -8.42
N PHE A 285 -5.78 -1.47 -7.72
CA PHE A 285 -5.72 -1.35 -6.26
C PHE A 285 -5.63 0.10 -5.81
N PHE A 286 -4.83 0.91 -6.51
CA PHE A 286 -4.60 2.30 -6.15
C PHE A 286 -5.72 3.25 -6.57
N PHE A 287 -6.34 3.03 -7.73
CA PHE A 287 -7.18 4.06 -8.36
C PHE A 287 -8.64 3.64 -8.58
N ALA A 288 -9.01 2.37 -8.39
CA ALA A 288 -10.42 1.97 -8.55
C ALA A 288 -11.34 2.62 -7.51
N ASP A 289 -10.82 3.01 -6.35
CA ASP A 289 -11.52 3.80 -5.33
C ASP A 289 -10.69 5.04 -5.02
N ALA A 290 -11.09 6.17 -5.60
CA ALA A 290 -10.36 7.43 -5.46
C ALA A 290 -10.43 7.98 -4.03
N ALA A 291 -11.51 7.72 -3.30
CA ALA A 291 -11.65 8.16 -1.91
C ALA A 291 -10.66 7.41 -0.99
N THR A 292 -10.51 6.10 -1.20
CA THR A 292 -9.51 5.30 -0.49
C THR A 292 -8.08 5.73 -0.87
N ALA A 293 -7.82 6.08 -2.12
CA ALA A 293 -6.52 6.58 -2.57
C ALA A 293 -6.08 7.84 -1.79
N VAL A 294 -6.96 8.84 -1.70
CA VAL A 294 -6.71 10.09 -0.96
C VAL A 294 -6.58 9.83 0.53
N LYS A 295 -7.48 9.03 1.12
CA LYS A 295 -7.41 8.67 2.55
C LYS A 295 -6.06 8.04 2.93
N ASN A 296 -5.46 7.30 1.99
CA ASN A 296 -4.19 6.64 2.21
C ASN A 296 -2.97 7.54 1.94
N GLY A 297 -3.16 8.79 1.48
CA GLY A 297 -2.08 9.71 1.15
C GLY A 297 -1.34 9.36 -0.14
N LEU A 298 -2.01 8.70 -1.10
CA LEU A 298 -1.38 8.28 -2.36
C LEU A 298 -0.95 9.47 -3.22
N ASP A 299 -1.78 10.51 -3.25
CA ASP A 299 -1.52 11.79 -3.91
C ASP A 299 -0.23 12.44 -3.42
N ALA A 300 -0.05 12.56 -2.10
CA ALA A 300 1.16 13.07 -1.49
C ALA A 300 2.38 12.17 -1.79
N ALA A 301 2.21 10.84 -1.71
CA ALA A 301 3.28 9.88 -2.00
C ALA A 301 3.80 9.98 -3.44
N ILE A 302 2.90 10.13 -4.42
CA ILE A 302 3.27 10.35 -5.82
C ILE A 302 3.88 11.75 -6.00
N GLY A 303 3.20 12.76 -5.46
CA GLY A 303 3.56 14.17 -5.54
C GLY A 303 4.98 14.44 -5.05
N ASP A 304 5.27 14.03 -3.82
CA ASP A 304 6.58 14.21 -3.20
C ASP A 304 7.67 13.39 -3.87
N SER A 305 7.38 12.18 -4.37
CA SER A 305 8.36 11.40 -5.13
C SER A 305 8.77 12.13 -6.40
N VAL A 306 7.81 12.61 -7.20
CA VAL A 306 8.11 13.37 -8.44
C VAL A 306 8.83 14.67 -8.13
N ARG A 307 8.36 15.42 -7.12
CA ARG A 307 8.97 16.68 -6.67
C ARG A 307 10.43 16.50 -6.29
N ARG A 308 10.71 15.50 -5.46
CA ARG A 308 12.07 15.17 -5.00
C ARG A 308 12.99 14.80 -6.16
N ARG A 309 12.49 14.04 -7.15
CA ARG A 309 13.26 13.69 -8.36
C ARG A 309 13.58 14.89 -9.22
N LEU A 310 12.63 15.82 -9.38
CA LEU A 310 12.87 17.07 -10.08
C LEU A 310 13.89 17.96 -9.35
N ASP A 311 13.93 17.94 -8.02
CA ASP A 311 14.85 18.77 -7.25
C ASP A 311 16.27 18.17 -7.16
N GLU A 312 16.37 16.89 -6.79
CA GLU A 312 17.61 16.23 -6.35
C GLU A 312 18.32 15.44 -7.46
N GLU A 313 17.62 14.88 -8.44
CA GLU A 313 18.22 13.99 -9.45
C GLU A 313 18.79 14.76 -10.64
N ARG A 314 20.01 15.25 -10.49
CA ARG A 314 20.70 16.01 -11.56
C ARG A 314 20.83 15.22 -12.87
N GLN A 315 21.22 13.95 -12.81
CA GLN A 315 21.38 13.11 -14.01
C GLN A 315 20.08 12.95 -14.80
N LEU A 316 18.94 12.85 -14.10
CA LEU A 316 17.62 12.81 -14.74
C LEU A 316 17.32 14.15 -15.42
N SER A 317 17.59 15.26 -14.74
CA SER A 317 17.38 16.60 -15.30
C SER A 317 18.25 16.86 -16.53
N ASP A 318 19.51 16.44 -16.51
CA ASP A 318 20.43 16.59 -17.64
C ASP A 318 19.90 15.80 -18.85
N LYS A 319 19.46 14.55 -18.63
CA LYS A 319 18.86 13.71 -19.66
C LYS A 319 17.55 14.27 -20.24
N LEU A 320 16.73 14.91 -19.41
CA LEU A 320 15.46 15.52 -19.85
C LEU A 320 15.64 16.85 -20.60
N ASN A 321 16.85 17.41 -20.59
CA ASN A 321 17.25 18.55 -21.41
C ASN A 321 17.89 18.15 -22.75
N GLU A 322 18.21 16.87 -22.96
CA GLU A 322 18.70 16.38 -24.25
C GLU A 322 17.62 16.55 -25.35
N PRO A 323 18.01 16.53 -26.64
CA PRO A 323 17.05 16.52 -27.74
C PRO A 323 16.01 15.39 -27.58
N LEU A 324 14.75 15.65 -27.94
CA LEU A 324 13.62 14.73 -27.71
C LEU A 324 13.90 13.28 -28.15
N GLY A 325 14.47 13.09 -29.34
CA GLY A 325 14.81 11.76 -29.86
C GLY A 325 13.63 10.78 -29.79
N SER A 326 13.85 9.58 -29.25
CA SER A 326 12.82 8.54 -29.09
C SER A 326 12.06 8.60 -27.76
N TYR A 327 12.11 9.75 -27.09
CA TYR A 327 11.49 9.90 -25.78
C TYR A 327 9.97 9.74 -25.84
N GLN A 328 9.31 10.33 -26.85
CA GLN A 328 7.86 10.26 -27.00
C GLN A 328 7.35 8.83 -27.16
N GLU A 329 8.02 8.00 -27.97
CA GLU A 329 7.56 6.65 -28.27
C GLU A 329 7.98 5.63 -27.21
N THR A 330 9.19 5.78 -26.65
CA THR A 330 9.77 4.74 -25.78
C THR A 330 10.29 5.29 -24.46
N GLY A 331 10.96 6.43 -24.45
CA GLY A 331 11.61 6.97 -23.25
C GLY A 331 10.62 7.36 -22.16
N ARG A 332 9.44 7.88 -22.52
CA ARG A 332 8.39 8.29 -21.58
C ARG A 332 7.91 7.16 -20.68
N PHE A 333 7.92 5.92 -21.19
CA PHE A 333 7.53 4.70 -20.46
C PHE A 333 8.64 4.17 -19.54
N ARG A 334 9.75 4.88 -19.41
CA ARG A 334 10.84 4.62 -18.44
C ARG A 334 11.15 5.84 -17.60
N CYS A 335 10.41 6.94 -17.80
CA CYS A 335 10.62 8.19 -17.11
C CYS A 335 9.76 8.21 -15.82
N PRO A 336 10.38 8.41 -14.63
CA PRO A 336 9.65 8.48 -13.37
C PRO A 336 8.74 9.72 -13.30
N ILE A 337 9.16 10.86 -13.87
CA ILE A 337 8.34 12.08 -13.90
C ILE A 337 7.08 11.85 -14.75
N ASN A 338 7.25 11.33 -15.97
CA ASN A 338 6.13 11.00 -16.84
C ASN A 338 5.18 9.97 -16.20
N SER A 339 5.73 8.99 -15.51
CA SER A 339 4.94 7.95 -14.85
C SER A 339 4.14 8.53 -13.68
N GLY A 340 4.76 9.36 -12.83
CA GLY A 340 4.06 10.07 -11.76
C GLY A 340 2.94 10.97 -12.27
N ILE A 341 3.17 11.72 -13.35
CA ILE A 341 2.12 12.51 -14.04
C ILE A 341 0.98 11.61 -14.51
N THR A 342 1.28 10.44 -15.07
CA THR A 342 0.25 9.46 -15.51
C THR A 342 -0.55 8.89 -14.33
N LEU A 343 0.09 8.70 -13.17
CA LEU A 343 -0.61 8.24 -11.97
C LEU A 343 -1.61 9.29 -11.48
N PHE A 344 -1.23 10.56 -11.49
CA PHE A 344 -2.17 11.66 -11.25
C PHE A 344 -3.29 11.69 -12.29
N GLU A 345 -2.97 11.55 -13.58
CA GLU A 345 -3.94 11.50 -14.68
C GLU A 345 -5.04 10.47 -14.39
N ILE A 346 -4.65 9.24 -14.05
CA ILE A 346 -5.58 8.15 -13.70
C ILE A 346 -6.38 8.51 -12.44
N MET A 347 -5.69 8.89 -11.36
CA MET A 347 -6.31 9.17 -10.06
C MET A 347 -7.38 10.26 -10.15
N VAL A 348 -7.06 11.35 -10.84
CA VAL A 348 -7.94 12.51 -10.94
C VAL A 348 -9.12 12.21 -11.86
N HIS A 349 -8.91 11.50 -12.96
CA HIS A 349 -10.02 11.03 -13.79
C HIS A 349 -10.99 10.13 -13.01
N GLU A 350 -10.48 9.16 -12.24
CA GLU A 350 -11.32 8.32 -11.39
C GLU A 350 -12.03 9.14 -10.30
N GLY A 351 -11.36 10.11 -9.69
CA GLY A 351 -11.97 11.04 -8.74
C GLY A 351 -13.13 11.85 -9.33
N ILE A 352 -12.98 12.33 -10.57
CA ILE A 352 -14.03 13.07 -11.30
C ILE A 352 -15.26 12.16 -11.50
N HIS A 353 -15.07 10.96 -12.06
CA HIS A 353 -16.19 10.04 -12.35
C HIS A 353 -16.88 9.51 -11.08
N GLN A 354 -16.15 9.38 -9.98
CA GLN A 354 -16.70 8.98 -8.68
C GLN A 354 -17.30 10.16 -7.89
N GLY A 355 -17.24 11.39 -8.43
CA GLY A 355 -17.81 12.59 -7.80
C GLY A 355 -17.10 13.03 -6.52
N LEU A 356 -15.80 12.73 -6.37
CA LEU A 356 -15.04 13.04 -5.18
C LEU A 356 -14.98 14.56 -4.92
N GLN A 357 -15.15 14.97 -3.67
CA GLN A 357 -15.16 16.38 -3.23
C GLN A 357 -13.83 16.80 -2.59
N ASP A 358 -12.74 16.11 -2.95
CA ASP A 358 -11.37 16.40 -2.53
C ASP A 358 -10.58 16.88 -3.74
N HIS A 359 -9.73 17.89 -3.55
CA HIS A 359 -8.95 18.47 -4.64
C HIS A 359 -7.74 17.62 -5.03
N MET A 360 -7.48 16.47 -4.37
CA MET A 360 -6.44 15.48 -4.68
C MET A 360 -5.04 16.09 -4.87
N TRP A 361 -4.75 17.13 -4.09
CA TRP A 361 -3.51 17.92 -4.13
C TRP A 361 -3.07 18.33 -5.55
N LEU A 362 -4.02 18.77 -6.39
CA LEU A 362 -3.76 19.20 -7.77
C LEU A 362 -2.72 20.33 -7.92
N HIS A 363 -2.39 21.06 -6.85
CA HIS A 363 -1.32 22.06 -6.87
C HIS A 363 0.06 21.45 -7.17
N TYR A 364 0.27 20.14 -6.98
CA TYR A 364 1.50 19.47 -7.41
C TYR A 364 1.80 19.69 -8.90
N PHE A 365 0.78 19.88 -9.76
CA PHE A 365 1.01 20.19 -11.18
C PHE A 365 1.66 21.56 -11.37
N GLY A 366 1.27 22.57 -10.59
CA GLY A 366 1.94 23.87 -10.52
C GLY A 366 3.40 23.71 -10.10
N ASP A 367 3.64 23.01 -8.99
CA ASP A 367 4.98 22.75 -8.47
C ASP A 367 5.87 22.00 -9.49
N PHE A 368 5.31 21.03 -10.22
CA PHE A 368 6.02 20.30 -11.26
C PHE A 368 6.41 21.21 -12.42
N ALA A 369 5.48 22.06 -12.89
CA ALA A 369 5.77 23.03 -13.94
C ALA A 369 6.87 24.01 -13.51
N GLU A 370 6.76 24.58 -12.31
CA GLU A 370 7.76 25.49 -11.74
C GLU A 370 9.15 24.82 -11.68
N LYS A 371 9.22 23.58 -11.18
CA LYS A 371 10.49 22.84 -11.04
C LYS A 371 11.08 22.42 -12.38
N ILE A 372 10.25 21.99 -13.33
CA ILE A 372 10.69 21.72 -14.70
C ILE A 372 11.31 23.00 -15.28
N LEU A 373 10.61 24.13 -15.22
CA LEU A 373 11.13 25.41 -15.71
C LEU A 373 12.44 25.79 -15.04
N LYS A 374 12.57 25.62 -13.71
CA LYS A 374 13.84 25.86 -13.00
C LYS A 374 15.00 25.00 -13.53
N LYS A 375 14.75 23.74 -13.91
CA LYS A 375 15.77 22.80 -14.40
C LYS A 375 16.00 22.84 -15.91
N MET A 376 15.11 23.44 -16.69
CA MET A 376 15.31 23.57 -18.14
C MET A 376 16.55 24.40 -18.45
N SER A 377 17.35 23.92 -19.39
CA SER A 377 18.29 24.76 -20.14
C SER A 377 17.48 25.83 -20.90
N GLY A 378 18.07 26.98 -21.20
CA GLY A 378 17.38 28.06 -21.93
C GLY A 378 16.81 27.61 -23.28
N PRO A 379 16.17 28.51 -24.04
CA PRO A 379 15.63 28.15 -25.35
C PRO A 379 16.77 27.54 -26.20
N PRO A 380 16.55 26.38 -26.85
CA PRO A 380 17.59 25.74 -27.64
C PRO A 380 18.05 26.69 -28.75
N ASP A 381 19.37 26.75 -28.98
CA ASP A 381 20.01 27.62 -29.98
C ASP A 381 19.53 27.30 -31.42
N GLU A 382 19.08 26.07 -31.65
CA GLU A 382 18.41 25.68 -32.87
C GLU A 382 16.91 25.85 -32.70
N GLU A 383 16.36 26.88 -33.36
CA GLU A 383 14.94 26.97 -33.73
C GLU A 383 14.60 25.80 -34.68
N ALA A 384 14.63 24.59 -34.16
CA ALA A 384 14.20 23.41 -34.87
C ALA A 384 12.67 23.37 -34.80
N TYR A 385 12.04 23.32 -35.97
CA TYR A 385 10.61 23.18 -36.27
C TYR A 385 9.90 21.97 -35.61
N GLN A 386 10.44 21.43 -34.51
CA GLN A 386 9.91 20.32 -33.75
C GLN A 386 8.87 20.82 -32.75
N GLU A 387 7.76 20.09 -32.63
CA GLU A 387 6.67 20.39 -31.69
C GLU A 387 7.16 20.44 -30.23
N TRP A 388 8.11 19.57 -29.86
CA TRP A 388 8.78 19.58 -28.56
C TRP A 388 10.30 19.40 -28.73
N PRO A 389 11.12 20.43 -28.41
CA PRO A 389 12.57 20.33 -28.55
C PRO A 389 13.24 19.33 -27.61
N THR A 390 12.76 19.25 -26.36
CA THR A 390 13.32 18.37 -25.32
C THR A 390 12.22 17.61 -24.56
N PRO A 391 12.55 16.53 -23.85
CA PRO A 391 11.61 15.85 -22.96
C PRO A 391 10.93 16.78 -21.95
N PHE A 392 11.61 17.82 -21.44
CA PHE A 392 10.97 18.81 -20.57
C PHE A 392 9.87 19.63 -21.27
N HIS A 393 10.07 20.01 -22.53
CA HIS A 393 9.01 20.67 -23.32
C HIS A 393 7.80 19.74 -23.49
N TYR A 394 8.05 18.46 -23.81
CA TYR A 394 6.99 17.45 -23.88
C TYR A 394 6.24 17.31 -22.54
N LEU A 395 6.96 17.25 -21.41
CA LEU A 395 6.36 17.11 -20.09
C LEU A 395 5.52 18.33 -19.69
N LEU A 396 5.99 19.56 -19.97
CA LEU A 396 5.19 20.78 -19.75
C LEU A 396 3.90 20.78 -20.57
N CYS A 397 4.01 20.44 -21.86
CA CYS A 397 2.84 20.29 -22.72
C CYS A 397 1.86 19.26 -22.17
N ARG A 398 2.38 18.14 -21.67
CA ARG A 398 1.56 17.07 -21.09
C ARG A 398 0.86 17.51 -19.81
N LEU A 399 1.52 18.25 -18.92
CA LEU A 399 0.90 18.81 -17.71
C LEU A 399 -0.28 19.73 -18.07
N VAL A 400 -0.07 20.65 -19.03
CA VAL A 400 -1.11 21.56 -19.52
C VAL A 400 -2.28 20.79 -20.14
N SER A 401 -1.99 19.81 -21.01
CA SER A 401 -3.01 19.02 -21.71
C SER A 401 -3.85 18.18 -20.74
N ILE A 402 -3.23 17.54 -19.76
CA ILE A 402 -3.94 16.76 -18.75
C ILE A 402 -4.83 17.67 -17.89
N ALA A 403 -4.35 18.85 -17.50
CA ALA A 403 -5.16 19.79 -16.72
C ALA A 403 -6.36 20.34 -17.51
N THR A 404 -6.21 20.58 -18.82
CA THR A 404 -7.35 20.93 -19.69
C THR A 404 -8.33 19.77 -19.84
N ASP A 405 -7.83 18.54 -19.99
CA ASP A 405 -8.67 17.35 -20.08
C ASP A 405 -9.47 17.14 -18.80
N TRP A 406 -8.88 17.35 -17.62
CA TRP A 406 -9.60 17.30 -16.34
C TRP A 406 -10.68 18.37 -16.20
N ALA A 407 -10.45 19.57 -16.73
CA ALA A 407 -11.45 20.62 -16.76
C ALA A 407 -12.66 20.21 -17.64
N GLU A 408 -12.41 19.57 -18.78
CA GLU A 408 -13.43 19.10 -19.72
C GLU A 408 -14.12 17.79 -19.30
N GLN A 409 -13.46 16.95 -18.50
CA GLN A 409 -13.89 15.57 -18.24
C GLN A 409 -15.26 15.47 -17.56
N CYS A 410 -15.67 16.48 -16.79
CA CYS A 410 -16.97 16.49 -16.12
C CYS A 410 -18.17 16.38 -17.09
N ALA A 411 -17.99 16.72 -18.36
CA ALA A 411 -18.97 16.52 -19.43
C ALA A 411 -19.29 15.05 -19.73
N HIS A 412 -18.38 14.13 -19.36
CA HIS A 412 -18.50 12.70 -19.62
C HIS A 412 -18.87 11.89 -18.37
N MET A 413 -19.19 12.52 -17.24
CA MET A 413 -19.56 11.82 -16.02
C MET A 413 -20.89 11.08 -16.15
N ASP A 414 -20.90 9.80 -15.78
CA ASP A 414 -22.12 9.04 -15.55
C ASP A 414 -22.53 9.12 -14.07
N ASP A 415 -23.73 9.66 -13.86
CA ASP A 415 -24.41 9.80 -12.58
C ASP A 415 -24.61 8.46 -11.83
N SER A 416 -24.54 7.32 -12.55
CA SER A 416 -24.65 5.98 -11.98
C SER A 416 -23.37 5.50 -11.27
N GLU A 417 -22.21 6.05 -11.64
CA GLU A 417 -20.91 5.71 -11.05
C GLU A 417 -20.63 6.45 -9.74
N ILE A 418 -21.38 7.53 -9.47
CA ILE A 418 -21.21 8.35 -8.27
C ILE A 418 -21.88 7.63 -7.08
N PRO A 419 -21.15 7.37 -5.97
CA PRO A 419 -21.73 6.76 -4.78
C PRO A 419 -22.92 7.57 -4.25
N GLN A 420 -24.02 6.89 -3.92
CA GLN A 420 -25.26 7.53 -3.48
C GLN A 420 -25.05 8.45 -2.27
N ALA A 421 -24.20 8.03 -1.32
CA ALA A 421 -23.84 8.83 -0.15
C ALA A 421 -23.24 10.19 -0.55
N THR A 422 -22.31 10.21 -1.51
CA THR A 422 -21.68 11.43 -2.05
C THR A 422 -22.70 12.30 -2.76
N ARG A 423 -23.54 11.71 -3.63
CA ARG A 423 -24.56 12.44 -4.39
C ARG A 423 -25.62 13.11 -3.51
N SER A 424 -25.92 12.50 -2.36
CA SER A 424 -26.88 13.03 -1.38
C SER A 424 -26.26 13.99 -0.34
N ALA A 425 -24.94 14.20 -0.38
CA ALA A 425 -24.26 15.04 0.59
C ALA A 425 -24.66 16.51 0.41
N ASP A 426 -24.75 17.23 1.53
CA ASP A 426 -24.92 18.68 1.51
C ASP A 426 -23.72 19.32 0.80
N ARG A 427 -23.98 20.28 -0.09
CA ARG A 427 -22.97 20.99 -0.92
C ARG A 427 -22.19 20.14 -1.94
N PHE A 428 -22.73 19.00 -2.36
CA PHE A 428 -22.14 18.26 -3.48
C PHE A 428 -22.02 19.14 -4.74
N ASP A 429 -20.79 19.33 -5.22
CA ASP A 429 -20.50 20.02 -6.48
C ASP A 429 -19.97 19.02 -7.50
N ARG A 430 -20.79 18.73 -8.52
CA ARG A 430 -20.45 17.83 -9.63
C ARG A 430 -19.16 18.24 -10.34
N HIS A 431 -18.88 19.53 -10.40
CA HIS A 431 -17.78 20.09 -11.17
C HIS A 431 -16.58 20.45 -10.28
N TYR A 432 -16.59 20.05 -9.01
CA TYR A 432 -15.59 20.45 -8.03
C TYR A 432 -14.15 20.23 -8.52
N ILE A 433 -13.80 19.00 -8.88
CA ILE A 433 -12.43 18.67 -9.33
C ILE A 433 -12.09 19.39 -10.64
N SER A 434 -13.03 19.49 -11.59
CA SER A 434 -12.81 20.22 -12.84
C SER A 434 -12.51 21.70 -12.60
N LYS A 435 -13.18 22.36 -11.64
CA LYS A 435 -12.85 23.74 -11.19
C LYS A 435 -11.48 23.81 -10.51
N GLN A 436 -11.10 22.81 -9.72
CA GLN A 436 -9.76 22.75 -9.13
C GLN A 436 -8.68 22.55 -10.20
N ALA A 437 -8.96 21.79 -11.25
CA ALA A 437 -8.06 21.64 -12.40
C ALA A 437 -7.84 22.98 -13.12
N THR A 438 -8.87 23.84 -13.23
CA THR A 438 -8.68 25.18 -13.81
C THR A 438 -7.78 26.07 -12.95
N LYS A 439 -7.79 25.90 -11.62
CA LYS A 439 -6.88 26.59 -10.71
C LYS A 439 -5.44 26.12 -10.88
N ALA A 440 -5.23 24.81 -10.94
CA ALA A 440 -3.91 24.24 -11.22
C ALA A 440 -3.37 24.72 -12.58
N LEU A 441 -4.23 24.79 -13.60
CA LEU A 441 -3.88 25.32 -14.91
C LEU A 441 -3.47 26.79 -14.86
N GLY A 442 -4.24 27.63 -14.18
CA GLY A 442 -3.91 29.05 -13.98
C GLY A 442 -2.56 29.24 -13.29
N SER A 443 -2.29 28.46 -12.23
CA SER A 443 -1.01 28.47 -11.52
C SER A 443 0.16 28.06 -12.43
N MET A 444 0.02 27.01 -13.24
CA MET A 444 1.07 26.63 -14.20
C MET A 444 1.35 27.73 -15.22
N LEU A 445 0.31 28.40 -15.73
CA LEU A 445 0.47 29.48 -16.71
C LEU A 445 1.18 30.70 -16.13
N GLU A 446 0.97 31.01 -14.84
CA GLU A 446 1.66 32.11 -14.17
C GLU A 446 3.19 31.92 -14.18
N ASP A 447 3.69 30.68 -14.18
CA ASP A 447 5.12 30.39 -14.32
C ASP A 447 5.55 30.24 -15.78
N ILE A 448 4.74 29.59 -16.62
CA ILE A 448 5.07 29.26 -18.02
C ILE A 448 5.14 30.52 -18.90
N ILE A 449 4.11 31.38 -18.83
CA ILE A 449 3.97 32.53 -19.74
C ILE A 449 5.10 33.55 -19.60
N PRO A 450 5.50 33.98 -18.38
CA PRO A 450 6.60 34.94 -18.24
C PRO A 450 7.99 34.30 -18.37
N SER A 451 8.12 32.98 -18.40
CA SER A 451 9.42 32.30 -18.42
C SER A 451 10.26 32.66 -19.64
N GLU A 452 11.49 33.13 -19.43
CA GLU A 452 12.46 33.43 -20.49
C GLU A 452 13.09 32.17 -21.11
N LYS A 453 12.91 31.01 -20.47
CA LYS A 453 13.46 29.73 -20.93
C LYS A 453 12.67 29.10 -22.08
N LEU A 454 11.46 29.60 -22.33
CA LEU A 454 10.57 29.08 -23.36
C LEU A 454 10.52 30.03 -24.54
N SER A 455 10.55 29.47 -25.75
CA SER A 455 10.40 30.25 -26.97
C SER A 455 8.98 30.81 -27.11
N ALA A 456 8.86 31.95 -27.79
CA ALA A 456 7.57 32.58 -28.08
C ALA A 456 6.57 31.65 -28.82
N PRO A 457 6.99 30.86 -29.84
CA PRO A 457 6.11 29.88 -30.48
C PRO A 457 5.60 28.82 -29.51
N PHE A 458 6.46 28.31 -28.63
CA PHE A 458 6.08 27.26 -27.68
C PHE A 458 5.07 27.76 -26.64
N LYS A 459 5.24 28.99 -26.11
CA LYS A 459 4.24 29.63 -25.24
C LYS A 459 2.89 29.79 -25.95
N THR A 460 2.92 30.17 -27.23
CA THR A 460 1.72 30.35 -28.05
C THR A 460 1.00 29.02 -28.24
N TYR A 461 1.73 27.95 -28.53
CA TYR A 461 1.19 26.59 -28.66
C TYR A 461 0.53 26.09 -27.35
N LEU A 462 1.20 26.27 -26.20
CA LEU A 462 0.61 25.90 -24.90
C LEU A 462 -0.66 26.69 -24.61
N LEU A 463 -0.66 28.01 -24.87
CA LEU A 463 -1.85 28.84 -24.67
C LEU A 463 -2.97 28.46 -25.65
N GLU A 464 -2.65 28.01 -26.85
CA GLU A 464 -3.65 27.54 -27.82
C GLU A 464 -4.45 26.35 -27.28
N ILE A 465 -3.77 25.37 -26.65
CA ILE A 465 -4.42 24.22 -26.00
C ILE A 465 -5.40 24.71 -24.92
N VAL A 466 -4.95 25.63 -24.07
CA VAL A 466 -5.73 26.23 -22.98
C VAL A 466 -6.97 26.96 -23.51
N ILE A 467 -6.81 27.81 -24.52
CA ILE A 467 -7.92 28.62 -25.05
C ILE A 467 -8.91 27.75 -25.84
N ARG A 468 -8.45 26.74 -26.58
CA ARG A 468 -9.35 25.74 -27.20
C ARG A 468 -10.21 25.05 -26.14
N SER A 469 -9.62 24.69 -25.01
CA SER A 469 -10.35 24.09 -23.89
C SER A 469 -11.41 25.03 -23.31
N TYR A 470 -11.04 26.29 -23.05
CA TYR A 470 -11.96 27.31 -22.58
C TYR A 470 -13.16 27.51 -23.53
N VAL A 471 -12.91 27.59 -24.85
CA VAL A 471 -13.97 27.77 -25.85
C VAL A 471 -14.96 26.60 -25.83
N LYS A 472 -14.48 25.36 -25.70
CA LYS A 472 -15.37 24.19 -25.56
C LYS A 472 -16.24 24.28 -24.30
N LEU A 473 -15.62 24.58 -23.15
CA LEU A 473 -16.32 24.72 -21.88
C LEU A 473 -17.36 25.83 -21.92
N GLN A 474 -17.02 26.96 -22.52
CA GLN A 474 -17.93 28.10 -22.68
C GLN A 474 -19.12 27.77 -23.59
N SER A 475 -18.91 26.93 -24.60
CA SER A 475 -19.94 26.60 -25.59
C SER A 475 -21.03 25.67 -25.04
N ASP A 476 -20.77 24.94 -23.96
CA ASP A 476 -21.75 24.08 -23.30
C ASP A 476 -22.37 24.79 -22.07
N PRO A 477 -23.68 25.10 -22.07
CA PRO A 477 -24.36 25.72 -20.93
C PRO A 477 -24.24 24.93 -19.63
N LYS A 478 -24.05 23.60 -19.69
CA LYS A 478 -23.86 22.76 -18.51
C LYS A 478 -22.51 22.97 -17.84
N MET A 479 -21.53 23.50 -18.57
CA MET A 479 -20.15 23.71 -18.11
C MET A 479 -19.86 25.19 -17.82
N ALA A 480 -20.89 26.05 -17.80
CA ALA A 480 -20.75 27.49 -17.64
C ALA A 480 -20.05 27.88 -16.33
N ASP A 481 -20.27 27.15 -15.24
CA ASP A 481 -19.60 27.37 -13.97
C ASP A 481 -18.12 26.98 -14.00
N VAL A 482 -17.76 25.90 -14.71
CA VAL A 482 -16.36 25.53 -14.97
C VAL A 482 -15.68 26.58 -15.85
N ALA A 483 -16.35 27.03 -16.92
CA ALA A 483 -15.83 28.08 -17.80
C ALA A 483 -15.60 29.41 -17.04
N SER A 484 -16.50 29.76 -16.11
CA SER A 484 -16.32 30.93 -15.24
C SER A 484 -15.13 30.74 -14.29
N SER A 485 -15.02 29.58 -13.64
CA SER A 485 -13.87 29.24 -12.79
C SER A 485 -12.56 29.28 -13.57
N PHE A 486 -12.57 28.82 -14.82
CA PHE A 486 -11.43 28.86 -15.73
C PHE A 486 -10.98 30.28 -15.99
N LEU A 487 -11.91 31.15 -16.37
CA LEU A 487 -11.64 32.54 -16.69
C LEU A 487 -10.98 33.26 -15.50
N THR A 488 -11.60 33.16 -14.32
CA THR A 488 -11.08 33.74 -13.08
C THR A 488 -9.70 33.17 -12.75
N ALA A 489 -9.54 31.85 -12.75
CA ALA A 489 -8.27 31.23 -12.34
C ALA A 489 -7.10 31.57 -13.26
N VAL A 490 -7.31 31.64 -14.57
CA VAL A 490 -6.24 31.93 -15.55
C VAL A 490 -5.89 33.42 -15.61
N ILE A 491 -6.87 34.31 -15.45
CA ILE A 491 -6.68 35.76 -15.57
C ILE A 491 -6.38 36.39 -14.22
N GLU A 492 -7.28 36.23 -13.25
CA GLU A 492 -7.23 36.90 -11.95
C GLU A 492 -6.42 36.11 -10.92
N GLY A 493 -6.38 34.79 -11.06
CA GLY A 493 -5.73 33.87 -10.12
C GLY A 493 -6.74 33.19 -9.19
N ALA A 494 -6.32 32.10 -8.55
CA ALA A 494 -7.17 31.29 -7.69
C ALA A 494 -7.17 31.79 -6.23
N ASP A 495 -6.02 31.68 -5.56
CA ASP A 495 -5.86 32.05 -4.14
C ASP A 495 -5.15 33.38 -3.96
N LEU A 496 -4.30 33.75 -4.93
CA LEU A 496 -3.58 35.02 -4.98
C LEU A 496 -3.85 35.69 -6.32
N LEU A 497 -3.90 37.02 -6.29
CA LEU A 497 -4.08 37.82 -7.50
C LEU A 497 -2.84 37.71 -8.39
N THR A 498 -3.06 37.46 -9.68
CA THR A 498 -1.97 37.39 -10.65
C THR A 498 -1.29 38.74 -10.85
N LYS A 499 0.01 38.68 -11.14
CA LYS A 499 0.81 39.88 -11.40
C LYS A 499 0.35 40.57 -12.69
N VAL A 500 0.37 41.91 -12.69
CA VAL A 500 0.08 42.71 -13.90
C VAL A 500 1.02 42.34 -15.05
N ALA A 501 2.31 42.10 -14.75
CA ALA A 501 3.30 41.69 -15.75
C ALA A 501 2.94 40.35 -16.42
N TYR A 502 2.43 39.39 -15.65
CA TYR A 502 1.93 38.13 -16.20
C TYR A 502 0.76 38.37 -17.15
N ARG A 503 -0.23 39.17 -16.73
CA ARG A 503 -1.42 39.47 -17.56
C ARG A 503 -1.06 40.21 -18.84
N GLN A 504 -0.08 41.11 -18.80
CA GLN A 504 0.45 41.78 -20.00
C GLN A 504 1.09 40.78 -20.96
N GLU A 505 1.92 39.87 -20.46
CA GLU A 505 2.56 38.86 -21.31
C GLU A 505 1.54 37.83 -21.82
N LEU A 506 0.57 37.42 -20.99
CA LEU A 506 -0.56 36.60 -21.40
C LEU A 506 -1.33 37.27 -22.55
N ARG A 507 -1.53 38.59 -22.49
CA ARG A 507 -2.18 39.35 -23.56
C ARG A 507 -1.36 39.40 -24.85
N ASN A 508 -0.04 39.49 -24.73
CA ASN A 508 0.89 39.45 -25.87
C ASN A 508 0.85 38.07 -26.56
N VAL A 509 0.95 36.99 -25.78
CA VAL A 509 0.90 35.61 -26.29
C VAL A 509 -0.49 35.33 -26.88
N PHE A 510 -1.57 35.73 -26.20
CA PHE A 510 -2.93 35.63 -26.73
C PHE A 510 -3.08 36.35 -28.08
N GLY A 511 -2.43 37.50 -28.24
CA GLY A 511 -2.42 38.27 -29.48
C GLY A 511 -1.82 37.53 -30.68
N ARG A 512 -0.97 36.52 -30.45
CA ARG A 512 -0.31 35.69 -31.48
C ARG A 512 -1.12 34.46 -31.88
N LEU A 513 -2.19 34.13 -31.15
CA LEU A 513 -3.08 33.02 -31.49
C LEU A 513 -3.79 33.26 -32.82
N ASP A 514 -4.24 32.16 -33.43
CA ASP A 514 -5.04 32.23 -34.65
C ASP A 514 -6.26 33.15 -34.47
N HIS A 515 -6.56 33.92 -35.53
CA HIS A 515 -7.62 34.91 -35.52
C HIS A 515 -9.02 34.33 -35.30
N LEU A 516 -9.30 33.10 -35.77
CA LEU A 516 -10.59 32.44 -35.54
C LEU A 516 -10.72 32.06 -34.07
N LEU A 517 -9.69 31.44 -33.50
CA LEU A 517 -9.68 31.07 -32.08
C LEU A 517 -9.84 32.28 -31.16
N ARG A 518 -9.19 33.41 -31.49
CA ARG A 518 -9.38 34.67 -30.76
C ARG A 518 -10.78 35.24 -30.89
N GLY A 519 -11.44 35.02 -32.04
CA GLY A 519 -12.84 35.38 -32.26
C GLY A 519 -13.77 34.56 -31.40
N ASP A 520 -13.57 33.24 -31.35
CA ASP A 520 -14.37 32.33 -30.53
C ASP A 520 -14.17 32.59 -29.04
N ALA A 521 -12.95 32.95 -28.62
CA ALA A 521 -12.60 33.28 -27.23
C ALA A 521 -12.86 34.77 -26.86
N PHE A 522 -13.86 35.43 -27.43
CA PHE A 522 -14.07 36.88 -27.24
C PHE A 522 -14.31 37.28 -25.77
N VAL A 523 -14.99 36.43 -24.99
CA VAL A 523 -15.24 36.71 -23.55
C VAL A 523 -13.94 36.66 -22.77
N PHE A 524 -13.07 35.70 -23.07
CA PHE A 524 -11.73 35.62 -22.48
C PHE A 524 -10.93 36.88 -22.79
N LYS A 525 -10.92 37.31 -24.05
CA LYS A 525 -10.24 38.52 -24.48
C LYS A 525 -10.74 39.76 -23.73
N ASN A 526 -12.06 39.95 -23.66
CA ASN A 526 -12.65 41.11 -23.00
C ASN A 526 -12.35 41.15 -21.50
N ALA A 527 -12.39 40.01 -20.81
CA ALA A 527 -12.04 39.91 -19.40
C ALA A 527 -10.54 40.18 -19.19
N LEU A 528 -9.67 39.66 -20.06
CA LEU A 528 -8.24 39.90 -19.99
C LEU A 528 -7.92 41.39 -20.21
N ASP A 529 -8.53 42.01 -21.22
CA ASP A 529 -8.40 43.45 -21.50
C ASP A 529 -8.92 44.30 -20.33
N ALA A 530 -10.05 43.93 -19.72
CA ALA A 530 -10.61 44.64 -18.56
C ALA A 530 -9.78 44.48 -17.28
N SER A 531 -8.97 43.41 -17.17
CA SER A 531 -8.11 43.17 -16.02
C SER A 531 -6.85 44.04 -16.04
N LEU A 532 -6.46 44.57 -17.20
CA LEU A 532 -5.26 45.38 -17.36
C LEU A 532 -5.52 46.84 -16.96
N PRO A 533 -4.52 47.53 -16.39
CA PRO A 533 -4.64 48.93 -15.96
C PRO A 533 -4.70 49.94 -17.11
#